data_AF-A0A0G1N2M8-F1
#
_entry.id   AF-A0A0G1N2M8-F1
#
_cell.length_a   1.000
_cell.length_b   1.000
_cell.length_c   1.000
_cell.angle_alpha   90.00
_cell.angle_beta   90.00
_cell.angle_gamma   90.00
#
_symmetry.space_group_name_H-M   'P 1'
#
loop_
_entity.id
_entity.type
_entity.pdbx_description
1 polymer ?
#
loop_
_entity_poly.entity_id
_entity_poly.type
_entity_poly.pdbx_seq_one_letter_code
_entity_poly.pdbx_strand_id
1 'polypeptide(L)'
;MDFLNLQFIKSLVWINEAVAQGFGQRDVGGITLRNPIGTGSIADLLGRIIDFLIYVGAPILAIMVLWGGFQILTAAGEPEKFKTGQKTIIYAVVGYGIILISKGVEFVIRDLFR
;
A
#
# COMPACT_ATOMS: atom_id res chain seq x y z
N MET A 1 -57.56 -27.48 -28.02
CA MET A 1 -56.96 -28.24 -26.90
C MET A 1 -55.66 -27.55 -26.44
N ASP A 2 -55.63 -26.22 -26.51
CA ASP A 2 -54.37 -25.47 -26.61
C ASP A 2 -53.98 -24.80 -25.28
N PHE A 3 -54.91 -24.72 -24.33
CA PHE A 3 -54.66 -24.13 -23.03
C PHE A 3 -53.77 -25.02 -22.14
N LEU A 4 -54.00 -26.33 -22.14
CA LEU A 4 -53.24 -27.27 -21.32
C LEU A 4 -51.77 -27.39 -21.75
N ASN A 5 -51.51 -27.37 -23.06
CA ASN A 5 -50.15 -27.39 -23.62
C ASN A 5 -49.39 -26.09 -23.32
N LEU A 6 -50.06 -24.93 -23.33
CA LEU A 6 -49.42 -23.67 -22.97
C LEU A 6 -49.04 -23.58 -21.49
N GLN A 7 -49.86 -24.13 -20.58
CA GLN A 7 -49.55 -24.14 -19.15
C GLN A 7 -48.35 -25.03 -18.83
N PHE A 8 -48.23 -26.19 -19.50
CA PHE A 8 -47.07 -27.08 -19.39
C PHE A 8 -45.77 -26.42 -19.89
N ILE A 9 -45.81 -25.72 -21.03
CA ILE A 9 -44.64 -25.02 -21.57
C ILE A 9 -44.21 -23.88 -20.63
N LYS A 10 -45.17 -23.11 -20.08
CA LYS A 10 -44.86 -22.05 -19.11
C LYS A 10 -44.23 -22.59 -17.83
N SER A 11 -44.67 -23.74 -17.30
CA SER A 11 -44.06 -24.31 -16.09
C SER A 11 -42.60 -24.73 -16.33
N LEU A 12 -42.28 -25.28 -17.51
CA LEU A 12 -40.91 -25.63 -17.88
C LEU A 12 -40.00 -24.39 -18.01
N VAL A 13 -40.50 -23.30 -18.57
CA VAL A 13 -39.76 -22.03 -18.67
C VAL A 13 -39.51 -21.44 -17.29
N TRP A 14 -40.53 -21.40 -16.42
CA TRP A 14 -40.39 -20.95 -15.03
C TRP A 14 -39.41 -21.81 -14.22
N ILE A 15 -39.30 -23.12 -14.50
CA ILE A 15 -38.29 -24.00 -13.86
C ILE A 15 -36.87 -23.61 -14.30
N ASN A 16 -36.61 -23.34 -15.58
CA ASN A 16 -35.28 -22.94 -16.04
C ASN A 16 -34.87 -21.57 -15.46
N GLU A 17 -35.80 -20.62 -15.38
CA GLU A 17 -35.54 -19.31 -14.79
C GLU A 17 -35.33 -19.39 -13.27
N ALA A 18 -36.10 -20.23 -12.56
CA ALA A 18 -35.90 -20.47 -11.13
C ALA A 18 -34.58 -21.19 -10.83
N VAL A 19 -34.14 -22.12 -11.69
CA VAL A 19 -32.84 -22.80 -11.58
C VAL A 19 -31.70 -21.86 -11.98
N ALA A 20 -31.89 -20.96 -12.94
CA ALA A 20 -30.93 -19.91 -13.28
C ALA A 20 -30.76 -18.87 -12.15
N GLN A 21 -31.82 -18.60 -11.38
CA GLN A 21 -31.77 -17.79 -10.16
C GLN A 21 -31.31 -18.60 -8.93
N GLY A 22 -31.18 -19.91 -9.07
CA GLY A 22 -30.89 -20.89 -8.01
C GLY A 22 -29.43 -21.12 -7.70
N PHE A 23 -28.52 -20.21 -8.07
CA PHE A 23 -27.14 -20.16 -7.55
C PHE A 23 -26.64 -18.71 -7.42
N GLY A 24 -27.54 -17.78 -7.10
CA GLY A 24 -27.12 -16.49 -6.57
C GLY A 24 -26.25 -16.76 -5.35
N GLN A 25 -25.01 -16.25 -5.38
CA GLN A 25 -24.04 -16.32 -4.29
C GLN A 25 -24.78 -16.24 -2.96
N ARG A 26 -24.89 -17.37 -2.27
CA ARG A 26 -25.02 -17.31 -0.83
C ARG A 26 -23.71 -16.68 -0.41
N ASP A 27 -23.77 -15.40 -0.07
CA ASP A 27 -22.92 -14.84 0.97
C ASP A 27 -23.19 -15.71 2.20
N VAL A 28 -22.58 -16.90 2.21
CA VAL A 28 -22.30 -17.63 3.43
C VAL A 28 -21.66 -16.55 4.27
N GLY A 29 -22.23 -16.29 5.44
CA GLY A 29 -21.56 -15.54 6.50
C GLY A 29 -20.32 -16.32 6.95
N GLY A 30 -19.42 -16.62 6.00
CA GLY A 30 -18.05 -16.89 6.27
C GLY A 30 -17.56 -15.66 6.99
N ILE A 31 -17.01 -15.89 8.16
CA ILE A 31 -16.18 -14.91 8.82
C ILE A 31 -15.14 -14.53 7.77
N THR A 32 -15.37 -13.44 7.04
CA THR A 32 -14.36 -12.83 6.22
C THR A 32 -13.33 -12.37 7.24
N LEU A 33 -12.25 -13.13 7.39
CA LEU A 33 -11.07 -12.65 8.08
C LEU A 33 -10.62 -11.43 7.28
N ARG A 34 -11.13 -10.27 7.68
CA ARG A 34 -10.75 -9.01 7.08
C ARG A 34 -9.26 -8.94 7.29
N ASN A 35 -8.51 -9.06 6.19
CA ASN A 35 -7.07 -9.03 6.24
C ASN A 35 -6.69 -7.81 7.10
N PRO A 36 -6.10 -7.99 8.29
CA PRO A 36 -5.74 -6.86 9.16
C PRO A 36 -4.66 -6.00 8.49
N ILE A 37 -4.03 -6.55 7.45
CA ILE A 37 -3.07 -5.90 6.59
C ILE A 37 -3.74 -5.28 5.34
N GLY A 38 -5.00 -5.59 5.04
CA GLY A 38 -5.82 -4.91 4.03
C GLY A 38 -5.23 -4.79 2.62
N THR A 39 -4.42 -5.75 2.19
CA THR A 39 -3.70 -5.72 0.90
C THR A 39 -3.98 -6.96 0.08
N GLY A 40 -4.37 -6.77 -1.19
CA GLY A 40 -4.55 -7.84 -2.16
C GLY A 40 -3.29 -8.16 -2.97
N SER A 41 -2.23 -7.37 -2.84
CA SER A 41 -1.00 -7.47 -3.65
C SER A 41 0.28 -7.17 -2.84
N ILE A 42 1.42 -7.69 -3.30
CA ILE A 42 2.76 -7.39 -2.74
C ILE A 42 3.08 -5.90 -2.85
N ALA A 43 2.62 -5.23 -3.90
CA ALA A 43 2.83 -3.79 -4.10
C ALA A 43 2.13 -2.93 -3.03
N ASP A 44 0.94 -3.34 -2.57
CA ASP A 44 0.26 -2.65 -1.48
C ASP A 44 0.94 -2.84 -0.13
N LEU A 45 1.54 -4.01 0.09
CA LEU A 45 2.31 -4.28 1.31
C LEU A 45 3.56 -3.39 1.36
N LEU A 46 4.28 -3.30 0.26
CA LEU A 46 5.45 -2.42 0.14
C LEU A 46 5.06 -0.95 0.39
N GLY A 47 3.93 -0.49 -0.17
CA GLY A 47 3.49 0.89 0.02
C GLY A 47 3.18 1.26 1.46
N ARG A 48 2.55 0.35 2.19
CA ARG A 48 2.29 0.56 3.63
C ARG A 48 3.59 0.59 4.44
N ILE A 49 4.56 -0.26 4.10
CA ILE A 49 5.87 -0.28 4.78
C ILE A 49 6.63 1.01 4.49
N ILE A 50 6.62 1.49 3.25
CA ILE A 50 7.30 2.72 2.83
C ILE A 50 6.64 3.95 3.46
N ASP A 51 5.31 4.04 3.50
CA ASP A 51 4.62 5.12 4.19
C ASP A 51 4.94 5.14 5.70
N PHE A 52 5.04 3.96 6.33
CA PHE A 52 5.48 3.85 7.72
C PHE A 52 6.94 4.32 7.90
N LEU A 53 7.85 3.92 6.99
CA LEU A 53 9.24 4.39 6.97
C LEU A 53 9.35 5.90 6.78
N ILE A 54 8.49 6.53 5.97
CA ILE A 54 8.46 7.98 5.80
C ILE A 54 7.98 8.66 7.09
N TYR A 55 6.92 8.14 7.69
CA TYR A 55 6.34 8.66 8.93
C TYR A 55 7.33 8.66 10.09
N VAL A 56 8.07 7.55 10.27
CA VAL A 56 9.08 7.41 11.33
C VAL A 56 10.44 7.99 10.91
N GLY A 57 10.77 7.96 9.61
CA GLY A 57 12.04 8.44 9.08
C GLY A 57 12.16 9.96 9.09
N ALA A 58 11.07 10.70 8.92
CA ALA A 58 11.08 12.17 8.95
C ALA A 58 11.58 12.75 10.30
N PRO A 59 11.09 12.33 11.48
CA PRO A 59 11.63 12.82 12.75
C PRO A 59 13.07 12.34 12.99
N ILE A 60 13.45 11.14 12.56
CA ILE A 60 14.82 10.63 12.66
C ILE A 60 15.78 11.49 11.83
N LEU A 61 15.43 11.79 10.57
CA LEU A 61 16.18 12.69 9.70
C LEU A 61 16.40 14.04 10.39
N ALA A 62 15.33 14.63 10.94
CA ALA A 62 15.43 15.92 11.62
C ALA A 62 16.45 15.89 12.78
N ILE A 63 16.41 14.84 13.61
CA ILE A 63 17.36 14.67 14.72
C ILE A 63 18.80 14.51 14.21
N MET A 64 19.04 13.72 13.16
CA MET A 64 20.38 13.53 12.59
C MET A 64 20.93 14.81 11.96
N VAL A 65 20.08 15.59 11.29
CA VAL A 65 20.45 16.89 10.72
C VAL A 65 20.80 17.88 11.82
N LEU A 66 20.00 17.93 12.90
CA LEU A 66 20.31 18.76 14.06
C LEU A 66 21.64 18.36 14.69
N TRP A 67 21.88 17.06 14.88
CA TRP A 67 23.13 16.55 15.45
C TRP A 67 24.35 16.92 14.59
N GLY A 68 24.28 16.67 13.28
CA GLY A 68 25.34 17.04 12.35
C GLY A 68 25.56 18.56 12.27
N GLY A 69 24.48 19.34 12.33
CA GLY A 69 24.52 20.80 12.37
C GLY A 69 25.21 21.32 13.63
N PHE A 70 24.85 20.80 14.81
CA PHE A 70 25.52 21.13 16.06
C PHE A 70 27.02 20.79 16.02
N GLN A 71 27.38 19.63 15.47
CA GLN A 71 28.78 19.24 15.32
C GLN A 71 29.58 20.17 14.42
N ILE A 72 28.98 20.69 13.35
CA ILE A 72 29.59 21.69 12.48
C ILE A 72 29.74 23.03 13.20
N LEU A 73 28.70 23.50 13.89
CA LEU A 73 28.70 24.80 14.59
C LEU A 73 29.71 24.83 15.76
N THR A 74 29.86 23.70 16.45
CA THR A 74 30.79 23.55 17.59
C THR A 74 32.21 23.16 17.17
N ALA A 75 32.49 23.01 15.87
CA ALA A 75 33.79 22.52 15.39
C ALA A 75 34.96 23.48 15.70
N ALA A 76 34.70 24.75 16.03
CA ALA A 76 35.72 25.72 16.51
C ALA A 76 37.01 25.79 15.66
N GLY A 77 36.92 25.51 14.35
CA GLY A 77 38.06 25.50 13.43
C GLY A 77 38.76 24.13 13.26
N GLU A 78 38.30 23.09 13.94
CA GLU A 78 38.80 21.72 13.80
C GLU A 78 38.19 21.05 12.55
N PRO A 79 39.00 20.79 11.50
CA PRO A 79 38.50 20.34 10.19
C PRO A 79 37.88 18.93 10.27
N GLU A 80 38.28 18.13 11.25
CA GLU A 80 37.78 16.77 11.44
C GLU A 80 36.32 16.75 11.92
N LYS A 81 35.97 17.62 12.88
CA LYS A 81 34.58 17.77 13.37
C LYS A 81 33.65 18.34 12.31
N PHE A 82 34.15 19.31 11.53
CA PHE A 82 33.40 19.86 10.40
C PHE A 82 33.08 18.79 9.35
N LYS A 83 34.09 18.03 8.91
CA LYS A 83 33.89 16.93 7.94
C LYS A 83 32.97 15.85 8.47
N THR A 84 33.07 15.53 9.76
CA THR A 84 32.22 14.50 10.37
C THR A 84 30.76 14.95 10.40
N GLY A 85 30.47 16.16 10.86
CA GLY A 85 29.10 16.69 10.86
C GLY A 85 28.50 16.80 9.45
N GLN A 86 29.31 17.20 8.45
CA GLN A 86 28.88 17.23 7.05
C GLN A 86 28.51 15.83 6.54
N LYS A 87 29.35 14.83 6.82
CA LYS A 87 29.07 13.43 6.45
C LYS A 87 27.79 12.92 7.11
N THR A 88 27.57 13.22 8.38
CA THR A 88 26.34 12.84 9.10
C THR A 88 25.10 13.37 8.40
N ILE A 89 25.09 14.65 8.01
CA ILE A 89 23.97 15.25 7.28
C ILE A 89 23.80 14.59 5.91
N ILE A 90 24.88 14.41 5.15
CA ILE A 90 24.83 13.78 3.83
C ILE A 90 24.24 12.36 3.93
N TYR A 91 24.71 11.54 4.88
CA TYR A 91 24.19 10.19 5.04
C TYR A 91 22.72 10.18 5.48
N ALA A 92 22.31 11.11 6.34
CA ALA A 92 20.90 11.24 6.73
C ALA A 92 20.02 11.59 5.52
N VAL A 93 20.43 12.57 4.71
CA VAL A 93 19.70 12.99 3.51
C VAL A 93 19.67 11.89 2.45
N VAL A 94 20.79 11.20 2.21
CA VAL A 94 20.85 10.09 1.25
C VAL A 94 19.94 8.94 1.69
N GLY A 95 19.99 8.56 2.98
CA GLY A 95 19.14 7.51 3.52
C GLY A 95 17.65 7.82 3.37
N TYR A 96 17.24 9.05 3.69
CA TYR A 96 15.86 9.48 3.50
C TYR A 96 15.47 9.63 2.02
N GLY A 97 16.41 10.07 1.17
CA GLY A 97 16.21 10.16 -0.27
C GLY A 97 15.86 8.81 -0.92
N ILE A 98 16.50 7.72 -0.48
CA ILE A 98 16.17 6.37 -0.97
C ILE A 98 14.73 5.97 -0.64
N ILE A 99 14.24 6.34 0.55
CA ILE A 99 12.85 6.07 0.95
C ILE A 99 11.88 6.84 0.05
N LEU A 100 12.18 8.12 -0.23
CA LEU A 100 11.37 8.94 -1.15
C LEU A 100 11.34 8.36 -2.57
N ILE A 101 12.49 7.89 -3.07
CA ILE A 101 12.58 7.25 -4.40
C ILE A 101 11.75 5.96 -4.44
N SER A 102 11.78 5.14 -3.37
CA SER A 102 10.98 3.90 -3.32
C SER A 102 9.48 4.17 -3.50
N LYS A 103 8.96 5.24 -2.89
CA LYS A 103 7.55 5.66 -3.08
C LYS A 103 7.26 6.06 -4.52
N GLY A 104 8.21 6.68 -5.21
CA GLY A 104 8.11 7.00 -6.64
C GLY A 104 8.03 5.75 -7.52
N VAL A 105 8.79 4.71 -7.17
CA VAL A 105 8.76 3.42 -7.91
C VAL A 105 7.39 2.76 -7.80
N GLU A 106 6.74 2.79 -6.64
CA GLU A 106 5.38 2.26 -6.49
C GLU A 106 4.35 2.99 -7.33
N PHE A 107 4.49 4.30 -7.46
CA PHE A 107 3.61 5.10 -8.32
C PHE A 107 3.70 4.64 -9.78
N VAL A 108 4.92 4.42 -10.28
CA VAL A 108 5.17 3.91 -11.63
C VAL A 108 4.62 2.50 -11.83
N ILE A 109 4.78 1.62 -10.84
CA ILE A 109 4.24 0.24 -10.91
C ILE A 109 2.71 0.25 -10.96
N ARG A 110 2.05 1.10 -10.17
CA ARG A 110 0.58 1.22 -10.15
C ARG A 110 0.03 1.81 -11.44
N ASP A 111 0.73 2.75 -12.07
CA ASP A 111 0.32 3.35 -13.34
C ASP A 111 0.54 2.41 -14.54
N LEU A 112 1.58 1.56 -14.50
CA LEU A 112 1.87 0.59 -15.56
C LEU A 112 0.92 -0.61 -15.57
N PHE A 113 0.37 -1.00 -14.42
CA PHE A 113 -0.55 -2.14 -14.28
C PHE A 113 -2.04 -1.73 -14.27
N ARG A 114 -2.33 -0.53 -14.77
CA ARG A 114 -3.69 0.00 -14.89
C ARG A 114 -4.44 -0.58 -16.09
#